data_AF-A0A1J5GWA0-F1
#
_entry.id   AF-A0A1J5GWA0-F1
#
_cell.length_a   1.000
_cell.length_b   1.000
_cell.length_c   1.000
_cell.angle_alpha   90.00
_cell.angle_beta   90.00
_cell.angle_gamma   90.00
#
_symmetry.space_group_name_H-M   'P 1'
#
loop_
_entity.id
_entity.type
_entity.pdbx_description
1 polymer ?
#
loop_
_entity_poly.entity_id
_entity_poly.type
_entity_poly.pdbx_seq_one_letter_code
_entity_poly.pdbx_strand_id
1 'polypeptide(L)'
;MLKKFVFILVLLTFMVISVSPLTALSVTGTVNKLTAAKSATSTNAVRTGNKLILDPVCMQNAVEKRDSAIITASDAYYTTVKASLENRKSALKTAWSITDRKERRSALKTAWTNFTKTKKTATITWRKAKSSAWKQFKLDLRACGSTAASDDYTSEGADAQP
;
A
#
# COMPACT_ATOMS: atom_id res chain seq x y z
N MET A 1 -55.16 -15.00 -10.10
CA MET A 1 -54.03 -14.05 -10.09
C MET A 1 -53.77 -13.59 -8.66
N LEU A 2 -52.81 -14.17 -7.93
CA LEU A 2 -52.34 -13.61 -6.64
C LEU A 2 -51.08 -14.31 -6.08
N LYS A 3 -49.95 -14.34 -6.82
CA LYS A 3 -48.67 -14.89 -6.30
C LYS A 3 -47.44 -14.16 -6.87
N LYS A 4 -47.45 -12.82 -6.87
CA LYS A 4 -46.30 -12.01 -7.36
C LYS A 4 -45.86 -10.86 -6.44
N PHE A 5 -46.33 -10.79 -5.20
CA PHE A 5 -46.06 -9.64 -4.31
C PHE A 5 -45.46 -10.02 -2.94
N VAL A 6 -44.59 -11.03 -2.87
CA VAL A 6 -43.95 -11.46 -1.60
C VAL A 6 -42.40 -11.37 -1.65
N PHE A 7 -41.82 -10.76 -2.69
CA PHE A 7 -40.35 -10.69 -2.83
C PHE A 7 -39.79 -9.27 -2.93
N ILE A 8 -40.47 -8.29 -2.33
CA ILE A 8 -39.96 -6.91 -2.17
C ILE A 8 -40.35 -6.42 -0.76
N LEU A 9 -39.75 -7.02 0.28
CA LEU A 9 -39.76 -6.43 1.63
C LEU A 9 -38.72 -7.06 2.58
N VAL A 10 -37.49 -7.31 2.12
CA VAL A 10 -36.36 -7.69 3.01
C VAL A 10 -35.08 -7.00 2.55
N LEU A 11 -35.11 -5.66 2.48
CA LEU A 11 -33.94 -4.84 2.11
C LEU A 11 -33.94 -3.47 2.78
N LEU A 12 -34.46 -3.38 4.01
CA LEU A 12 -34.43 -2.15 4.81
C LEU A 12 -34.66 -2.51 6.29
N THR A 13 -33.56 -2.83 6.97
CA THR A 13 -33.33 -2.62 8.42
C THR A 13 -32.04 -3.34 8.81
N PHE A 14 -30.88 -2.68 8.67
CA PHE A 14 -29.74 -2.82 9.59
C PHE A 14 -28.76 -1.67 9.29
N MET A 15 -29.26 -0.45 9.41
CA MET A 15 -28.42 0.72 9.68
C MET A 15 -28.64 1.07 11.16
N VAL A 16 -28.09 0.23 12.04
CA VAL A 16 -27.95 0.60 13.45
C VAL A 16 -26.69 1.41 13.57
N ILE A 17 -26.93 2.71 13.68
CA ILE A 17 -26.00 3.75 14.07
C ILE A 17 -25.44 3.36 15.46
N SER A 18 -24.15 3.00 15.53
CA SER A 18 -23.40 3.12 16.77
C SER A 18 -22.51 4.36 16.63
N VAL A 19 -23.07 5.52 16.98
CA VAL A 19 -22.25 6.68 17.32
C VAL A 19 -21.57 6.33 18.64
N SER A 20 -20.31 5.95 18.57
CA SER A 20 -19.47 5.94 19.76
C SER A 20 -19.21 7.40 20.14
N PRO A 21 -19.46 7.83 21.40
CA PRO A 21 -18.99 9.11 21.85
C PRO A 21 -17.45 9.08 21.84
N LEU A 22 -16.86 9.83 20.92
CA LEU A 22 -15.45 10.18 21.00
C LEU A 22 -15.32 11.15 22.18
N THR A 23 -15.05 10.60 23.37
CA THR A 23 -14.54 11.39 24.48
C THR A 23 -13.22 12.00 24.04
N ALA A 24 -13.27 13.28 23.67
CA ALA A 24 -12.09 14.10 23.49
C ALA A 24 -11.37 14.19 24.84
N LEU A 25 -10.34 13.36 25.01
CA LEU A 25 -9.35 13.58 26.05
C LEU A 25 -8.46 14.73 25.56
N SER A 26 -8.83 15.95 25.96
CA SER A 26 -7.95 17.11 25.90
C SER A 26 -6.81 16.90 26.90
N VAL A 27 -5.78 16.17 26.46
CA VAL A 27 -4.45 16.25 27.08
C VAL A 27 -3.95 17.66 26.83
N THR A 28 -4.06 18.51 27.86
CA THR A 28 -3.27 19.72 28.01
C THR A 28 -1.81 19.31 28.20
N GLY A 29 -1.20 18.89 27.10
CA GLY A 29 0.24 18.78 26.98
C GLY A 29 0.80 20.19 26.97
N THR A 30 1.40 20.56 28.09
CA THR A 30 2.25 21.73 28.26
C THR A 30 3.21 21.79 27.07
N VAL A 31 3.06 22.80 26.22
CA VAL A 31 4.08 23.17 25.25
C VAL A 31 5.26 23.72 26.05
N ASN A 32 6.11 22.82 26.54
CA ASN A 32 7.48 23.18 26.83
C ASN A 32 8.04 23.71 25.51
N LYS A 33 8.25 25.01 25.47
CA LYS A 33 9.09 25.72 24.52
C LYS A 33 10.52 25.21 24.75
N LEU A 34 10.77 23.98 24.31
CA LEU A 34 12.10 23.44 24.09
C LEU A 34 12.61 24.17 22.87
N THR A 35 13.41 25.19 23.18
CA THR A 35 14.50 25.67 22.36
C THR A 35 15.01 24.52 21.49
N ALA A 36 14.88 24.68 20.18
CA ALA A 36 15.60 23.86 19.22
C ALA A 36 17.10 24.08 19.46
N ALA A 37 17.65 23.29 20.38
CA ALA A 37 19.06 23.10 20.52
C ALA A 37 19.53 22.48 19.21
N LYS A 38 20.21 23.32 18.42
CA LYS A 38 21.06 23.00 17.30
C LYS A 38 21.99 21.84 17.68
N SER A 39 21.55 20.60 17.47
CA SER A 39 22.45 19.46 17.45
C SER A 39 22.99 19.34 16.04
N ALA A 40 23.87 20.28 15.71
CA ALA A 40 24.80 20.12 14.61
C ALA A 40 25.85 19.09 15.07
N THR A 41 25.54 17.80 14.90
CA THR A 41 26.59 16.78 14.90
C THR A 41 27.30 16.89 13.56
N SER A 42 28.24 17.83 13.53
CA SER A 42 29.30 17.96 12.53
C SER A 42 30.23 16.75 12.68
N THR A 43 29.95 15.66 11.97
CA THR A 43 31.02 14.73 11.62
C THR A 43 31.88 15.45 10.59
N ASN A 44 33.09 15.81 11.01
CA ASN A 44 34.11 16.46 10.20
C ASN A 44 34.31 15.72 8.88
N ALA A 45 33.68 16.22 7.82
CA ALA A 45 34.08 15.91 6.46
C ALA A 45 35.43 16.58 6.23
N VAL A 46 36.50 15.84 6.52
CA VAL A 46 37.85 16.16 6.04
C VAL A 46 37.78 16.14 4.52
N ARG A 47 37.62 17.32 3.92
CA ARG A 47 37.78 17.54 2.49
C ARG A 47 39.27 17.54 2.16
N THR A 48 39.82 16.34 2.02
CA THR A 48 41.08 16.12 1.29
C THR A 48 40.74 15.60 -0.11
N GLY A 49 41.02 16.43 -1.12
CA GLY A 49 41.21 16.08 -2.54
C GLY A 49 40.31 15.02 -3.17
N ASN A 50 39.34 15.47 -3.99
CA ASN A 50 38.77 14.80 -5.17
C ASN A 50 38.32 13.32 -5.14
N LYS A 51 38.14 12.69 -3.98
CA LYS A 51 37.43 11.41 -3.87
C LYS A 51 36.28 11.57 -2.88
N LEU A 52 35.06 11.73 -3.39
CA LEU A 52 33.83 11.66 -2.59
C LEU A 52 33.79 10.26 -1.96
N ILE A 53 34.02 10.21 -0.65
CA ILE A 53 33.99 8.98 0.13
C ILE A 53 32.53 8.59 0.32
N LEU A 54 32.20 7.34 -0.01
CA LEU A 54 30.90 6.73 0.27
C LEU A 54 30.60 6.79 1.77
N ASP A 55 29.43 7.28 2.15
CA ASP A 55 28.93 7.15 3.52
C ASP A 55 28.16 5.82 3.68
N PRO A 56 28.74 4.81 4.37
CA PRO A 56 28.10 3.51 4.51
C PRO A 56 26.83 3.56 5.38
N VAL A 57 26.74 4.47 6.35
CA VAL A 57 25.54 4.61 7.20
C VAL A 57 24.40 5.24 6.39
N CYS A 58 24.71 6.23 5.56
CA CYS A 58 23.75 6.80 4.62
C CYS A 58 23.18 5.73 3.68
N MET A 59 24.02 4.85 3.13
CA MET A 59 23.57 3.77 2.24
C MET A 59 22.69 2.75 2.96
N GLN A 60 23.03 2.35 4.19
CA GLN A 60 22.19 1.44 4.98
C GLN A 60 20.79 2.02 5.19
N ASN A 61 20.69 3.29 5.57
CA ASN A 61 19.41 3.99 5.76
C ASN A 61 18.61 4.08 4.44
N ALA A 62 19.27 4.31 3.31
CA ALA A 62 18.62 4.36 2.00
C ALA A 62 18.04 2.98 1.61
N VAL A 63 18.77 1.90 1.86
CA VAL A 63 18.32 0.52 1.63
C VAL A 63 17.14 0.18 2.53
N GLU A 64 17.26 0.43 3.84
CA GLU A 64 16.18 0.18 4.81
C GLU A 64 14.89 0.88 4.40
N LYS A 65 14.98 2.15 3.99
CA LYS A 65 13.83 2.93 3.52
C LYS A 65 13.20 2.36 2.26
N ARG A 66 14.02 1.95 1.27
CA ARG A 66 13.53 1.32 0.03
C ARG A 66 12.79 0.02 0.33
N ASP A 67 13.43 -0.87 1.08
CA ASP A 67 12.92 -2.22 1.29
C ASP A 67 11.71 -2.21 2.21
N SER A 68 11.68 -1.35 3.24
CA SER A 68 10.49 -1.14 4.07
C SER A 68 9.28 -0.68 3.25
N ALA A 69 9.49 0.21 2.26
CA ALA A 69 8.44 0.66 1.37
C ALA A 69 7.94 -0.46 0.44
N ILE A 70 8.84 -1.29 -0.10
CA ILE A 70 8.49 -2.43 -0.96
C ILE A 70 7.75 -3.52 -0.17
N ILE A 71 8.18 -3.82 1.06
CA ILE A 71 7.52 -4.76 1.97
C ILE A 71 6.09 -4.27 2.24
N THR A 72 5.93 -3.03 2.69
CA THR A 72 4.62 -2.42 2.96
C THR A 72 3.69 -2.49 1.75
N ALA A 73 4.21 -2.15 0.56
CA ALA A 73 3.42 -2.22 -0.68
C ALA A 73 3.00 -3.65 -1.04
N SER A 74 3.88 -4.62 -0.78
CA SER A 74 3.63 -6.04 -1.06
C SER A 74 2.59 -6.61 -0.09
N ASP A 75 2.67 -6.29 1.19
CA ASP A 75 1.68 -6.68 2.19
C ASP A 75 0.29 -6.16 1.84
N ALA A 76 0.19 -4.89 1.45
CA ALA A 76 -1.05 -4.28 1.00
C ALA A 76 -1.61 -4.98 -0.25
N TYR A 77 -0.75 -5.31 -1.22
CA TYR A 77 -1.14 -6.05 -2.42
C TYR A 77 -1.72 -7.42 -2.09
N TYR A 78 -0.98 -8.24 -1.35
CA TYR A 78 -1.40 -9.60 -1.02
C TYR A 78 -2.64 -9.64 -0.13
N THR A 79 -2.75 -8.70 0.81
CA THR A 79 -3.96 -8.53 1.63
C THR A 79 -5.17 -8.24 0.74
N THR A 80 -5.05 -7.29 -0.19
CA THR A 80 -6.13 -6.94 -1.13
C THR A 80 -6.52 -8.10 -2.03
N VAL A 81 -5.53 -8.82 -2.57
CA VAL A 81 -5.76 -9.97 -3.46
C VAL A 81 -6.44 -11.10 -2.69
N LYS A 82 -5.99 -11.42 -1.47
CA LYS A 82 -6.62 -12.43 -0.61
C LYS A 82 -8.09 -12.10 -0.34
N ALA A 83 -8.38 -10.88 0.10
CA ALA A 83 -9.76 -10.43 0.33
C ALA A 83 -10.61 -10.51 -0.94
N SER A 84 -10.05 -10.13 -2.11
CA SER A 84 -10.76 -10.24 -3.39
C SER A 84 -11.06 -11.69 -3.80
N LEU A 85 -10.18 -12.64 -3.47
CA LEU A 85 -10.39 -14.06 -3.70
C LEU A 85 -11.50 -14.63 -2.80
N GLU A 86 -11.52 -14.23 -1.53
CA GLU A 86 -12.57 -14.60 -0.57
C GLU A 86 -13.95 -14.07 -1.02
N ASN A 87 -14.00 -12.81 -1.46
CA ASN A 87 -15.21 -12.21 -2.02
C ASN A 87 -15.67 -12.92 -3.29
N ARG A 88 -14.75 -13.23 -4.22
CA ARG A 88 -15.07 -13.99 -5.43
C ARG A 88 -15.60 -15.38 -5.09
N LYS A 89 -14.98 -16.09 -4.16
CA LYS A 89 -15.43 -17.41 -3.68
C LYS A 89 -16.88 -17.33 -3.19
N SER A 90 -17.17 -16.37 -2.31
CA SER A 90 -18.53 -16.17 -1.78
C SER A 90 -19.53 -15.86 -2.89
N ALA A 91 -19.21 -14.91 -3.78
CA ALA A 91 -20.09 -14.51 -4.89
C ALA A 91 -20.35 -15.65 -5.88
N LEU A 92 -19.35 -16.49 -6.16
CA LEU A 92 -19.52 -17.66 -7.03
C LEU A 92 -20.43 -18.70 -6.39
N LYS A 93 -20.29 -18.98 -5.08
CA LYS A 93 -21.20 -19.89 -4.37
C LYS A 93 -22.65 -19.41 -4.48
N THR A 94 -22.89 -18.12 -4.23
CA THR A 94 -24.22 -17.50 -4.36
C THR A 94 -24.73 -17.54 -5.80
N ALA A 95 -23.87 -17.31 -6.80
CA ALA A 95 -24.29 -17.39 -8.19
C ALA A 95 -24.76 -18.81 -8.57
N TRP A 96 -24.11 -19.84 -8.03
CA TRP A 96 -24.47 -21.24 -8.30
C TRP A 96 -25.75 -21.70 -7.62
N SER A 97 -26.25 -21.00 -6.60
CA SER A 97 -27.57 -21.27 -6.03
C SER A 97 -28.73 -20.69 -6.86
N ILE A 98 -28.45 -19.94 -7.93
CA ILE A 98 -29.48 -19.38 -8.82
C ILE A 98 -29.96 -20.44 -9.82
N THR A 99 -31.26 -20.71 -9.82
CA THR A 99 -31.92 -21.68 -10.72
C THR A 99 -32.02 -21.16 -12.15
N ASP A 100 -32.41 -19.89 -12.33
CA ASP A 100 -32.50 -19.29 -13.67
C ASP A 100 -31.12 -19.17 -14.32
N ARG A 101 -31.00 -19.70 -15.53
CA ARG A 101 -29.71 -19.76 -16.23
C ARG A 101 -29.19 -18.38 -16.59
N LYS A 102 -30.06 -17.45 -16.99
CA LYS A 102 -29.66 -16.11 -17.45
C LYS A 102 -29.18 -15.28 -16.27
N GLU A 103 -29.91 -15.30 -15.16
CA GLU A 103 -29.53 -14.65 -13.90
C GLU A 103 -28.23 -15.22 -13.35
N ARG A 104 -28.07 -16.55 -13.32
CA ARG A 104 -26.82 -17.20 -12.90
C ARG A 104 -25.63 -16.73 -13.73
N ARG A 105 -25.74 -16.71 -15.07
CA ARG A 105 -24.65 -16.25 -15.95
C ARG A 105 -24.28 -14.79 -15.68
N SER A 106 -25.28 -13.94 -15.43
CA SER A 106 -25.06 -12.54 -15.05
C SER A 106 -24.27 -12.44 -13.74
N ALA A 107 -24.70 -13.16 -12.69
CA ALA A 107 -24.03 -13.18 -11.39
C ALA A 107 -22.57 -13.69 -11.47
N LEU A 108 -22.34 -14.77 -12.23
CA LEU A 108 -20.98 -15.29 -12.48
C LEU A 108 -20.10 -14.23 -13.16
N LYS A 109 -20.60 -13.55 -14.20
CA LYS A 109 -19.85 -12.50 -14.90
C LYS A 109 -19.51 -11.33 -13.96
N THR A 110 -20.45 -10.92 -13.12
CA THR A 110 -20.24 -9.86 -12.13
C THR A 110 -19.15 -10.24 -11.12
N ALA A 111 -19.18 -11.46 -10.59
CA ALA A 111 -18.16 -11.95 -9.65
C ALA A 111 -16.74 -11.89 -10.25
N TRP A 112 -16.58 -12.33 -11.50
CA TRP A 112 -15.30 -12.28 -12.21
C TRP A 112 -14.86 -10.86 -12.58
N THR A 113 -15.78 -10.03 -13.04
CA THR A 113 -15.50 -8.62 -13.36
C THR A 113 -14.98 -7.87 -12.14
N ASN A 114 -15.65 -8.04 -11.00
CA ASN A 114 -15.26 -7.39 -9.75
C ASN A 114 -13.86 -7.84 -9.29
N PHE A 115 -13.60 -9.15 -9.28
CA PHE A 115 -12.28 -9.68 -8.94
C PHE A 115 -11.18 -9.15 -9.85
N THR A 116 -11.38 -9.19 -11.17
CA THR A 116 -10.38 -8.72 -12.15
C THR A 116 -10.12 -7.22 -11.98
N LYS A 117 -11.17 -6.42 -11.75
CA LYS A 117 -11.03 -4.99 -11.47
C LYS A 117 -10.19 -4.75 -10.22
N THR A 118 -10.54 -5.38 -9.10
CA THR A 118 -9.80 -5.22 -7.84
C THR A 118 -8.35 -5.67 -7.97
N LYS A 119 -8.09 -6.83 -8.58
CA LYS A 119 -6.73 -7.33 -8.81
C LYS A 119 -5.93 -6.37 -9.68
N LYS A 120 -6.50 -5.86 -10.77
CA LYS A 120 -5.84 -4.89 -11.66
C LYS A 120 -5.47 -3.61 -10.89
N THR A 121 -6.40 -3.05 -10.13
CA THR A 121 -6.14 -1.87 -9.30
C THR A 121 -5.03 -2.13 -8.28
N ALA A 122 -5.08 -3.26 -7.55
CA ALA A 122 -4.05 -3.63 -6.59
C ALA A 122 -2.67 -3.76 -7.25
N THR A 123 -2.59 -4.40 -8.41
CA THR A 123 -1.35 -4.54 -9.19
C THR A 123 -0.78 -3.18 -9.59
N ILE A 124 -1.62 -2.27 -10.11
CA ILE A 124 -1.18 -0.91 -10.49
C ILE A 124 -0.65 -0.15 -9.28
N THR A 125 -1.36 -0.20 -8.16
CA THR A 125 -0.93 0.46 -6.91
C THR A 125 0.42 -0.07 -6.43
N TRP A 126 0.58 -1.40 -6.41
CA TRP A 126 1.82 -2.06 -6.01
C TRP A 126 3.00 -1.67 -6.90
N ARG A 127 2.82 -1.72 -8.23
CA ARG A 127 3.86 -1.31 -9.21
C ARG A 127 4.25 0.15 -9.06
N LYS A 128 3.28 1.04 -8.88
CA LYS A 128 3.54 2.46 -8.61
C LYS A 128 4.36 2.66 -7.33
N ALA A 129 4.03 1.93 -6.27
CA ALA A 129 4.75 2.00 -5.00
C ALA A 129 6.19 1.50 -5.14
N LYS A 130 6.42 0.35 -5.81
CA LYS A 130 7.76 -0.16 -6.12
C LYS A 130 8.59 0.86 -6.91
N SER A 131 8.02 1.38 -8.01
CA SER A 131 8.69 2.39 -8.83
C SER A 131 9.04 3.65 -8.03
N SER A 132 8.14 4.10 -7.15
CA SER A 132 8.38 5.25 -6.27
C SER A 132 9.50 4.98 -5.26
N ALA A 133 9.53 3.79 -4.64
CA ALA A 133 10.59 3.41 -3.70
C ALA A 133 11.97 3.41 -4.37
N TRP A 134 12.07 2.86 -5.57
CA TRP A 134 13.31 2.88 -6.36
C TRP A 134 13.72 4.27 -6.82
N LYS A 135 12.77 5.11 -7.23
CA LYS A 135 13.05 6.50 -7.56
C LYS A 135 13.62 7.25 -6.35
N GLN A 136 13.04 7.04 -5.17
CA GLN A 136 13.53 7.65 -3.94
C GLN A 136 14.91 7.12 -3.56
N PHE A 137 15.13 5.80 -3.66
CA PHE A 137 16.43 5.19 -3.41
C PHE A 137 17.53 5.80 -4.27
N LYS A 138 17.27 6.04 -5.56
CA LYS A 138 18.23 6.70 -6.46
C LYS A 138 18.55 8.14 -6.07
N LEU A 139 17.60 8.86 -5.45
CA LEU A 139 17.85 10.20 -4.91
C LEU A 139 18.70 10.11 -3.64
N ASP A 140 18.35 9.20 -2.73
CA ASP A 140 19.05 8.99 -1.46
C ASP A 140 20.50 8.53 -1.70
N LEU A 141 20.71 7.61 -2.66
CA LEU A 141 22.02 7.11 -3.08
C LEU A 141 22.94 8.23 -3.58
N ARG A 142 22.43 9.21 -4.33
CA ARG A 142 23.23 10.37 -4.79
C ARG A 142 23.64 11.27 -3.64
N ALA A 143 22.83 11.33 -2.58
CA ALA A 143 23.15 12.07 -1.37
C ALA A 143 24.24 11.38 -0.52
N CYS A 144 24.41 10.06 -0.66
CA CYS A 144 25.39 9.27 0.11
C CYS A 144 26.82 9.26 -0.47
N GLY A 145 27.06 9.84 -1.65
CA GLY A 145 28.39 9.98 -2.27
C GLY A 145 28.43 9.58 -3.75
N SER A 146 29.38 10.11 -4.52
CA SER A 146 29.40 9.95 -5.99
C SER A 146 29.75 8.54 -6.49
N THR A 147 30.32 7.67 -5.66
CA THR A 147 30.64 6.28 -6.03
C THR A 147 29.51 5.30 -5.70
N ALA A 148 28.52 5.70 -4.90
CA ALA A 148 27.43 4.81 -4.50
C ALA A 148 26.60 4.32 -5.70
N ALA A 149 26.44 5.18 -6.70
CA ALA A 149 25.71 4.87 -7.92
C ALA A 149 26.41 3.81 -8.78
N SER A 150 27.71 3.61 -8.55
CA SER A 150 28.52 2.65 -9.29
C SER A 150 28.70 1.31 -8.58
N ASP A 151 28.03 1.04 -7.48
CA ASP A 151 28.29 -0.21 -6.74
C ASP A 151 27.09 -1.19 -6.79
N ASP A 152 25.89 -0.73 -7.15
CA ASP A 152 24.64 -1.52 -7.12
C ASP A 152 23.81 -1.43 -8.43
N TYR A 153 24.45 -1.50 -9.60
CA TYR A 153 23.73 -1.42 -10.90
C TYR A 153 23.05 -2.72 -11.35
N THR A 154 23.34 -3.86 -10.71
CA THR A 154 22.98 -5.19 -11.24
C THR A 154 21.63 -5.71 -10.74
N SER A 155 21.03 -5.09 -9.71
CA SER A 155 19.87 -5.63 -9.00
C SER A 155 18.54 -4.89 -9.29
N GLU A 156 18.58 -3.72 -9.93
CA GLU A 156 17.37 -2.93 -10.24
C GLU A 156 16.38 -3.68 -11.17
N GLY A 157 16.87 -4.64 -11.97
CA GLY A 157 16.12 -5.23 -13.09
C GLY A 157 14.88 -6.05 -12.72
N ALA A 158 14.86 -6.72 -11.56
CA ALA A 158 13.71 -7.57 -11.19
C ALA A 158 12.58 -6.76 -10.51
N ASP A 159 12.95 -5.75 -9.73
CA ASP A 159 12.01 -5.04 -8.84
C ASP A 159 11.78 -3.57 -9.18
N ALA A 160 12.60 -2.96 -10.05
CA ALA A 160 12.37 -1.58 -10.48
C ALA A 160 11.45 -1.46 -11.70
N GLN A 161 11.03 -2.59 -12.30
CA GLN A 161 10.17 -2.60 -13.48
C GLN A 161 8.68 -2.37 -13.12
N PRO A 162 7.94 -1.61 -13.96
CA PRO A 162 6.54 -1.27 -13.74
C PRO A 162 5.52 -2.39 -14.05
#